data_AF-A0A923DY12-F1
#
_entry.id   AF-A0A923DY12-F1
#
_cell.length_a   1.000
_cell.length_b   1.000
_cell.length_c   1.000
_cell.angle_alpha   90.00
_cell.angle_beta   90.00
_cell.angle_gamma   90.00
#
_symmetry.space_group_name_H-M   'P 1'
#
loop_
_entity.id
_entity.type
_entity.pdbx_description
1 polymer ?
#
loop_
_entity_poly.entity_id
_entity_poly.type
_entity_poly.pdbx_seq_one_letter_code
_entity_poly.pdbx_strand_id
1 'polypeptide(L)'
;MKNLFRLAILSYLLIFATSCSKDKDTDPIETLNFTGVNTKAANLTIRVIYLVPSDRSLKKIYIDGAKNCITQLTTWYKGALGSNKTFHINNDFIVETIQSSHNAAWFNANNGTSGDNADYYFYQNTKNDIKSLLGASYNETNFTYLVYVDAQGKTGAGALSFTAMPETDLLGLTGQMTEGVPRWIGGAGHELGHAFGLPHPDNQNANALMWTGYTLYPNCILQDNDKAILNGNKFFY
;
A
#
# COMPACT_ATOMS: atom_id res chain seq x y z
N MET A 1 24.94 64.33 66.50
CA MET A 1 25.73 63.31 67.23
C MET A 1 24.79 62.22 67.72
N LYS A 2 25.18 60.94 67.52
CA LYS A 2 24.51 59.67 67.93
C LYS A 2 23.34 59.27 66.99
N ASN A 3 23.63 58.44 65.99
CA ASN A 3 23.54 56.97 65.98
C ASN A 3 22.09 56.46 66.05
N LEU A 4 21.63 55.77 65.01
CA LEU A 4 21.22 54.37 65.13
C LEU A 4 21.08 53.68 63.77
N PHE A 5 21.75 52.53 63.68
CA PHE A 5 21.70 51.52 62.63
C PHE A 5 20.27 51.03 62.34
N ARG A 6 19.93 50.84 61.07
CA ARG A 6 19.13 49.70 60.61
C ARG A 6 19.67 49.18 59.27
N LEU A 7 20.37 48.06 59.38
CA LEU A 7 20.85 47.23 58.29
C LEU A 7 19.65 46.41 57.77
N ALA A 8 19.21 46.65 56.54
CA ALA A 8 18.20 45.82 55.88
C ALA A 8 18.92 44.74 55.08
N ILE A 9 18.63 43.49 55.41
CA ILE A 9 19.15 42.28 54.76
C ILE A 9 18.54 42.22 53.35
N LEU A 10 19.41 42.23 52.34
CA LEU A 10 19.07 41.99 50.95
C LEU A 10 18.87 40.47 50.77
N SER A 11 17.63 40.01 50.67
CA SER A 11 17.29 38.64 50.29
C SER A 11 17.62 38.43 48.81
N TYR A 12 18.68 37.67 48.53
CA TYR A 12 18.97 37.12 47.22
C TYR A 12 17.89 36.09 46.85
N LEU A 13 17.01 36.42 45.90
CA LEU A 13 16.23 35.42 45.18
C LEU A 13 17.15 34.79 44.12
N LEU A 14 17.73 33.64 44.43
CA LEU A 14 18.26 32.72 43.41
C LEU A 14 17.07 32.04 42.73
N ILE A 15 16.76 32.47 41.51
CA ILE A 15 15.96 31.68 40.57
C ILE A 15 16.92 31.20 39.50
N PHE A 16 17.39 29.95 39.57
CA PHE A 16 17.94 29.29 38.39
C PHE A 16 17.59 27.80 38.35
N ALA A 17 16.66 27.52 37.44
CA ALA A 17 16.53 26.35 36.59
C ALA A 17 16.72 24.96 37.23
N THR A 18 15.60 24.34 37.59
CA THR A 18 15.50 22.88 37.53
C THR A 18 15.66 22.46 36.08
N SER A 19 16.85 21.95 35.74
CA SER A 19 17.08 21.20 34.51
C SER A 19 16.15 19.98 34.55
N CYS A 20 15.03 20.05 33.84
CA CYS A 20 14.27 18.87 33.47
C CYS A 20 15.18 18.03 32.57
N SER A 21 15.88 17.06 33.17
CA SER A 21 16.37 15.92 32.43
C SER A 21 15.13 15.27 31.83
N LYS A 22 14.88 15.55 30.55
CA LYS A 22 13.91 14.84 29.76
C LYS A 22 14.49 13.43 29.67
N ASP A 23 14.01 12.54 30.53
CA ASP A 23 14.24 11.12 30.37
C ASP A 23 13.94 10.83 28.91
N LYS A 24 14.93 10.26 28.21
CA LYS A 24 14.70 9.73 26.89
C LYS A 24 13.76 8.55 27.11
N ASP A 25 12.46 8.84 27.10
CA ASP A 25 11.44 7.86 26.79
C ASP A 25 11.92 7.23 25.49
N THR A 26 12.56 6.07 25.62
CA THR A 26 12.75 5.16 24.51
C THR A 26 11.33 4.82 24.11
N ASP A 27 10.84 5.42 23.03
CA ASP A 27 9.57 5.05 22.43
C ASP A 27 9.48 3.52 22.44
N PRO A 28 8.40 2.94 22.98
CA PRO A 28 8.29 1.50 23.05
C PRO A 28 8.51 0.95 21.64
N ILE A 29 9.48 0.03 21.49
CA ILE A 29 9.74 -0.65 20.23
C ILE A 29 8.44 -1.35 19.84
N GLU A 30 7.72 -0.80 18.86
CA GLU A 30 6.49 -1.38 18.36
C GLU A 30 6.81 -2.73 17.73
N THR A 31 6.50 -3.82 18.43
CA THR A 31 6.64 -5.17 17.90
C THR A 31 5.60 -5.37 16.79
N LEU A 32 6.09 -5.44 15.55
CA LEU A 32 5.24 -5.70 14.39
C LEU A 32 4.83 -7.18 14.37
N ASN A 33 3.52 -7.41 14.36
CA ASN A 33 2.94 -8.75 14.22
C ASN A 33 2.22 -8.88 12.88
N PHE A 34 2.23 -10.08 12.33
CA PHE A 34 1.40 -10.42 11.18
C PHE A 34 -0.08 -10.36 11.57
N THR A 35 -0.93 -9.74 10.74
CA THR A 35 -2.38 -9.75 10.94
C THR A 35 -2.95 -11.13 10.65
N GLY A 36 -2.28 -11.90 9.78
CA GLY A 36 -2.80 -13.13 9.21
C GLY A 36 -3.96 -12.87 8.24
N VAL A 37 -4.66 -13.94 7.89
CA VAL A 37 -5.79 -13.92 6.96
C VAL A 37 -7.00 -13.24 7.57
N ASN A 38 -7.54 -12.21 6.92
CA ASN A 38 -8.83 -11.65 7.29
C ASN A 38 -9.98 -12.59 6.87
N THR A 39 -10.51 -13.37 7.80
CA THR A 39 -11.64 -14.30 7.59
C THR A 39 -13.01 -13.62 7.66
N LYS A 40 -13.07 -12.34 8.03
CA LYS A 40 -14.30 -11.56 8.17
C LYS A 40 -14.44 -10.46 7.12
N ALA A 41 -13.65 -10.58 6.05
CA ALA A 41 -13.61 -9.59 5.00
C ALA A 41 -14.99 -9.31 4.39
N ALA A 42 -15.41 -8.04 4.39
CA ALA A 42 -16.68 -7.63 3.83
C ALA A 42 -16.71 -7.86 2.32
N ASN A 43 -17.78 -8.49 1.81
CA ASN A 43 -17.94 -8.74 0.37
C ASN A 43 -17.87 -7.44 -0.44
N LEU A 44 -17.46 -7.57 -1.71
CA LEU A 44 -17.31 -6.48 -2.68
C LEU A 44 -16.30 -5.41 -2.23
N THR A 45 -15.24 -5.84 -1.55
CA THR A 45 -14.12 -4.97 -1.16
C THR A 45 -12.80 -5.40 -1.79
N ILE A 46 -11.84 -4.47 -1.76
CA ILE A 46 -10.45 -4.72 -2.09
C ILE A 46 -9.74 -5.25 -0.86
N ARG A 47 -9.03 -6.37 -1.03
CA ARG A 47 -8.10 -6.90 -0.02
C ARG A 47 -6.70 -6.49 -0.42
N VAL A 48 -6.12 -5.55 0.33
CA VAL A 48 -4.73 -5.16 0.16
C VAL A 48 -3.88 -6.06 1.05
N ILE A 49 -2.93 -6.76 0.46
CA ILE A 49 -2.09 -7.74 1.14
C ILE A 49 -0.64 -7.33 0.96
N TYR A 50 0.08 -7.26 2.07
CA TYR A 50 1.54 -7.22 2.10
C TYR A 50 2.05 -8.62 2.45
N LEU A 51 2.55 -9.32 1.43
CA LEU A 51 3.10 -10.67 1.52
C LEU A 51 4.60 -10.61 1.79
N VAL A 52 5.02 -11.19 2.92
CA VAL A 52 6.42 -11.22 3.35
C VAL A 52 6.98 -12.63 3.13
N PRO A 53 8.02 -12.81 2.30
CA PRO A 53 8.68 -14.10 2.14
C PRO A 53 9.27 -14.64 3.45
N SER A 54 9.45 -15.96 3.53
CA SER A 54 9.92 -16.65 4.75
C SER A 54 11.32 -16.25 5.21
N ASP A 55 12.15 -15.73 4.30
CA ASP A 55 13.50 -15.22 4.54
C ASP A 55 13.55 -13.70 4.77
N ARG A 56 12.40 -13.05 4.89
CA ARG A 56 12.26 -11.61 5.12
C ARG A 56 11.51 -11.32 6.42
N SER A 57 11.62 -10.08 6.88
CA SER A 57 10.95 -9.61 8.10
C SER A 57 9.90 -8.56 7.75
N LEU A 58 8.85 -8.50 8.57
CA LEU A 58 7.79 -7.52 8.40
C LEU A 58 8.35 -6.09 8.56
N LYS A 59 7.99 -5.19 7.64
CA LYS A 59 8.49 -3.81 7.58
C LYS A 59 7.32 -2.84 7.72
N LYS A 60 7.29 -2.04 8.79
CA LYS A 60 6.23 -1.06 9.04
C LYS A 60 6.07 -0.07 7.88
N ILE A 61 7.19 0.39 7.32
CA ILE A 61 7.21 1.37 6.24
C ILE A 61 6.48 0.86 4.98
N TYR A 62 6.50 -0.45 4.70
CA TYR A 62 5.78 -1.04 3.57
C TYR A 62 4.29 -1.16 3.84
N ILE A 63 3.89 -1.45 5.08
CA ILE A 63 2.49 -1.42 5.52
C ILE A 63 1.92 -0.01 5.35
N ASP A 64 2.63 0.99 5.87
CA ASP A 64 2.23 2.40 5.80
C ASP A 64 2.18 2.89 4.35
N GLY A 65 3.16 2.51 3.52
CA GLY A 65 3.20 2.82 2.09
C GLY A 65 2.02 2.25 1.31
N ALA A 66 1.71 0.95 1.49
CA ALA A 66 0.58 0.30 0.86
C ALA A 66 -0.77 0.89 1.31
N LYS A 67 -0.91 1.18 2.62
CA LYS A 67 -2.09 1.85 3.20
C LYS A 67 -2.30 3.24 2.59
N ASN A 68 -1.23 4.04 2.50
CA ASN A 68 -1.29 5.36 1.89
C ASN A 68 -1.66 5.28 0.40
N CYS A 69 -1.05 4.35 -0.34
CA CYS A 69 -1.35 4.11 -1.76
C CYS A 69 -2.84 3.84 -1.99
N ILE A 70 -3.41 2.83 -1.32
CA ILE A 70 -4.80 2.46 -1.57
C ILE A 70 -5.77 3.57 -1.16
N THR A 71 -5.49 4.30 -0.07
CA THR A 71 -6.31 5.43 0.39
C THR A 71 -6.35 6.56 -0.64
N GLN A 72 -5.19 6.88 -1.22
CA GLN A 72 -5.10 7.89 -2.28
C GLN A 72 -5.82 7.44 -3.56
N LEU A 73 -5.66 6.18 -3.95
CA LEU A 73 -6.35 5.62 -5.12
C LEU A 73 -7.87 5.64 -4.94
N THR A 74 -8.40 5.25 -3.78
CA THR A 74 -9.84 5.34 -3.51
C THR A 74 -10.37 6.76 -3.70
N THR A 75 -9.61 7.76 -3.23
CA THR A 75 -9.97 9.18 -3.38
C THR A 75 -9.88 9.63 -4.85
N TRP A 76 -8.80 9.26 -5.54
CA TRP A 76 -8.58 9.64 -6.92
C TRP A 76 -9.62 9.02 -7.85
N TYR A 77 -9.90 7.72 -7.74
CA TYR A 77 -10.93 7.05 -8.55
C TYR A 77 -12.30 7.67 -8.33
N LYS A 78 -12.64 8.06 -7.09
CA LYS A 78 -13.90 8.79 -6.80
C LYS A 78 -13.98 10.10 -7.58
N GLY A 79 -12.92 10.90 -7.54
CA GLY A 79 -12.85 12.19 -8.22
C GLY A 79 -12.83 12.05 -9.75
N ALA A 80 -12.01 11.15 -10.27
CA ALA A 80 -11.84 10.90 -11.69
C ALA A 80 -13.10 10.31 -12.35
N LEU A 81 -13.88 9.52 -11.60
CA LEU A 81 -15.13 8.93 -12.10
C LEU A 81 -16.27 9.95 -12.19
N GLY A 82 -16.29 10.95 -11.30
CA GLY A 82 -17.29 12.03 -11.29
C GLY A 82 -18.71 11.63 -10.83
N SER A 83 -18.98 10.34 -10.63
CA SER A 83 -20.29 9.81 -10.18
C SER A 83 -20.43 9.67 -8.66
N ASN A 84 -19.45 10.14 -7.89
CA ASN A 84 -19.28 9.92 -6.44
C ASN A 84 -19.07 8.46 -5.99
N LYS A 85 -19.13 7.48 -6.90
CA LYS A 85 -18.78 6.08 -6.61
C LYS A 85 -17.28 5.88 -6.55
N THR A 86 -16.83 4.90 -5.76
CA THR A 86 -15.45 4.41 -5.76
C THR A 86 -15.41 2.97 -5.26
N PHE A 87 -14.28 2.30 -5.41
CA PHE A 87 -14.08 0.99 -4.81
C PHE A 87 -13.91 1.10 -3.29
N HIS A 88 -14.32 0.05 -2.58
CA HIS A 88 -14.27 0.02 -1.11
C HIS A 88 -13.16 -0.90 -0.62
N ILE A 89 -12.47 -0.47 0.42
CA ILE A 89 -11.42 -1.27 1.08
C ILE A 89 -12.05 -1.94 2.29
N ASN A 90 -11.49 -3.07 2.69
CA ASN A 90 -11.87 -3.73 3.92
C ASN A 90 -11.62 -2.85 5.16
N ASN A 91 -12.59 -2.82 6.08
CA ASN A 91 -12.54 -1.96 7.27
C ASN A 91 -11.80 -2.60 8.46
N ASP A 92 -11.70 -3.93 8.53
CA ASP A 92 -11.04 -4.61 9.66
C ASP A 92 -9.51 -4.43 9.59
N PHE A 93 -8.96 -4.54 8.38
CA PHE A 93 -7.56 -4.27 8.07
C PHE A 93 -7.45 -3.60 6.71
N ILE A 94 -6.90 -2.38 6.68
CA ILE A 94 -6.63 -1.70 5.41
C ILE A 94 -5.53 -2.44 4.63
N VAL A 95 -4.55 -3.02 5.34
CA VAL A 95 -3.50 -3.88 4.78
C VAL A 95 -3.38 -5.13 5.64
N GLU A 96 -3.62 -6.29 5.05
CA GLU A 96 -3.35 -7.58 5.66
C GLU A 96 -1.86 -7.91 5.50
N THR A 97 -1.20 -8.31 6.59
CA THR A 97 0.20 -8.75 6.56
C THR A 97 0.24 -10.25 6.75
N ILE A 98 0.79 -10.95 5.76
CA ILE A 98 0.83 -12.41 5.71
C ILE A 98 2.27 -12.84 5.42
N GLN A 99 2.74 -13.87 6.12
CA GLN A 99 4.02 -14.50 5.83
C GLN A 99 3.83 -15.65 4.84
N SER A 100 4.59 -15.65 3.75
CA SER A 100 4.68 -16.78 2.84
C SER A 100 5.55 -17.88 3.43
N SER A 101 5.29 -19.13 3.06
CA SER A 101 6.21 -20.24 3.32
C SER A 101 7.44 -20.23 2.39
N HIS A 102 7.37 -19.48 1.30
CA HIS A 102 8.40 -19.41 0.28
C HIS A 102 9.37 -18.24 0.53
N ASN A 103 10.64 -18.43 0.18
CA ASN A 103 11.64 -17.36 0.21
C ASN A 103 11.45 -16.37 -0.96
N ALA A 104 12.10 -15.21 -0.90
CA ALA A 104 11.91 -14.15 -1.89
C ALA A 104 12.26 -14.60 -3.32
N ALA A 105 13.30 -15.43 -3.48
CA ALA A 105 13.75 -15.90 -4.78
C ALA A 105 12.71 -16.80 -5.49
N TRP A 106 11.88 -17.51 -4.72
CA TRP A 106 10.86 -18.41 -5.25
C TRP A 106 9.84 -17.68 -6.14
N PHE A 107 9.47 -16.44 -5.81
CA PHE A 107 8.44 -15.72 -6.54
C PHE A 107 8.80 -15.47 -8.01
N ASN A 108 10.08 -15.28 -8.33
CA ASN A 108 10.54 -15.06 -9.71
C ASN A 108 11.11 -16.32 -10.38
N ALA A 109 11.03 -17.48 -9.72
CA ALA A 109 11.54 -18.75 -10.23
C ALA A 109 10.49 -19.49 -11.08
N ASN A 110 10.97 -20.37 -11.98
CA ASN A 110 10.10 -21.37 -12.60
C ASN A 110 9.83 -22.48 -11.58
N ASN A 111 8.62 -22.52 -11.04
CA ASN A 111 8.18 -23.51 -10.05
C ASN A 111 7.31 -24.61 -10.67
N GLY A 112 7.30 -24.73 -12.00
CA GLY A 112 6.49 -25.69 -12.76
C GLY A 112 5.01 -25.29 -12.93
N THR A 113 4.44 -24.54 -11.97
CA THR A 113 3.09 -23.95 -12.05
C THR A 113 3.09 -22.47 -12.43
N SER A 114 4.26 -21.92 -12.72
CA SER A 114 4.48 -20.51 -13.07
C SER A 114 4.06 -20.16 -14.51
N GLY A 115 3.75 -21.17 -15.33
CA GLY A 115 3.48 -21.04 -16.76
C GLY A 115 4.75 -21.11 -17.61
N ASP A 116 4.63 -20.82 -18.91
CA ASP A 116 5.74 -20.98 -19.88
C ASP A 116 6.51 -19.68 -20.16
N ASN A 117 5.97 -18.52 -19.75
CA ASN A 117 6.60 -17.23 -19.97
C ASN A 117 7.17 -16.67 -18.65
N ALA A 118 8.50 -16.56 -18.60
CA ALA A 118 9.24 -16.08 -17.45
C ALA A 118 8.85 -14.66 -16.99
N ASP A 119 8.34 -13.84 -17.91
CA ASP A 119 7.87 -12.49 -17.57
C ASP A 119 6.66 -12.50 -16.61
N TYR A 120 5.94 -13.61 -16.54
CA TYR A 120 4.75 -13.77 -15.70
C TYR A 120 4.95 -14.67 -14.48
N TYR A 121 6.16 -15.20 -14.24
CA TYR A 121 6.42 -16.07 -13.09
C TYR A 121 6.05 -15.39 -11.78
N PHE A 122 6.49 -14.14 -11.58
CA PHE A 122 6.16 -13.36 -10.39
C PHE A 122 4.65 -13.27 -10.14
N TYR A 123 3.88 -12.90 -11.16
CA TYR A 123 2.43 -12.78 -11.05
C TYR A 123 1.78 -14.13 -10.71
N GLN A 124 2.12 -15.19 -11.44
CA GLN A 124 1.49 -16.51 -11.29
C GLN A 124 1.85 -17.17 -9.95
N ASN A 125 3.12 -17.09 -9.55
CA ASN A 125 3.58 -17.59 -8.26
C ASN A 125 2.90 -16.85 -7.11
N THR A 126 2.81 -15.52 -7.19
CA THR A 126 2.10 -14.71 -6.19
C THR A 126 0.62 -15.09 -6.10
N LYS A 127 -0.06 -15.23 -7.24
CA LYS A 127 -1.48 -15.63 -7.28
C LYS A 127 -1.71 -17.01 -6.67
N ASN A 128 -0.85 -17.98 -7.01
CA ASN A 128 -0.92 -19.33 -6.48
C ASN A 128 -0.67 -19.38 -4.96
N ASP A 129 0.34 -18.64 -4.47
CA ASP A 129 0.66 -18.59 -3.05
C ASP A 129 -0.47 -17.93 -2.24
N ILE A 130 -1.01 -16.81 -2.71
CA ILE A 130 -2.15 -16.15 -2.06
C ILE A 130 -3.38 -17.05 -2.04
N LYS A 131 -3.66 -17.79 -3.12
CA LYS A 131 -4.76 -18.75 -3.14
C LYS A 131 -4.57 -19.86 -2.11
N SER A 132 -3.35 -20.35 -1.95
CA SER A 132 -2.99 -21.35 -0.93
C SER A 132 -3.15 -20.79 0.49
N LEU A 133 -2.57 -19.63 0.76
CA LEU A 133 -2.57 -18.96 2.07
C LEU A 133 -3.97 -18.57 2.53
N LEU A 134 -4.81 -18.05 1.63
CA LEU A 134 -6.17 -17.64 1.96
C LEU A 134 -7.15 -18.83 2.03
N GLY A 135 -6.87 -19.94 1.34
CA GLY A 135 -7.71 -21.13 1.31
C GLY A 135 -9.17 -20.78 0.98
N ALA A 136 -10.10 -21.16 1.87
CA ALA A 136 -11.52 -20.86 1.72
C ALA A 136 -11.87 -19.35 1.71
N SER A 137 -10.95 -18.48 2.16
CA SER A 137 -11.11 -17.03 2.11
C SER A 137 -10.71 -16.42 0.75
N TYR A 138 -10.17 -17.23 -0.18
CA TYR A 138 -9.90 -16.80 -1.56
C TYR A 138 -11.18 -16.84 -2.39
N ASN A 139 -11.66 -15.69 -2.86
CA ASN A 139 -12.89 -15.59 -3.64
C ASN A 139 -12.89 -14.35 -4.55
N GLU A 140 -12.54 -14.54 -5.82
CA GLU A 140 -12.50 -13.48 -6.84
C GLU A 140 -13.90 -12.96 -7.26
N THR A 141 -14.98 -13.63 -6.81
CA THR A 141 -16.35 -13.09 -6.97
C THR A 141 -16.65 -12.03 -5.90
N ASN A 142 -16.09 -12.16 -4.71
CA ASN A 142 -16.37 -11.26 -3.60
C ASN A 142 -15.25 -10.23 -3.39
N PHE A 143 -14.05 -10.49 -3.88
CA PHE A 143 -12.88 -9.65 -3.61
C PHE A 143 -12.10 -9.37 -4.89
N THR A 144 -11.47 -8.20 -4.90
CA THR A 144 -10.32 -7.91 -5.76
C THR A 144 -9.08 -7.81 -4.88
N TYR A 145 -7.96 -8.34 -5.34
CA TYR A 145 -6.73 -8.43 -4.56
C TYR A 145 -5.68 -7.45 -5.06
N LEU A 146 -5.15 -6.62 -4.15
CA LEU A 146 -3.94 -5.84 -4.34
C LEU A 146 -2.82 -6.43 -3.51
N VAL A 147 -1.93 -7.21 -4.13
CA VAL A 147 -0.89 -7.95 -3.41
C VAL A 147 0.47 -7.33 -3.69
N TYR A 148 1.08 -6.75 -2.66
CA TYR A 148 2.49 -6.39 -2.66
C TYR A 148 3.32 -7.51 -2.07
N VAL A 149 4.46 -7.86 -2.69
CA VAL A 149 5.37 -8.90 -2.20
C VAL A 149 6.75 -8.30 -1.94
N ASP A 150 7.35 -8.57 -0.78
CA ASP A 150 8.75 -8.20 -0.46
C ASP A 150 9.75 -9.12 -1.19
N ALA A 151 9.60 -9.23 -2.51
CA ALA A 151 10.41 -10.05 -3.39
C ALA A 151 10.60 -9.37 -4.74
N GLN A 152 11.75 -9.61 -5.37
CA GLN A 152 12.03 -9.09 -6.70
C GLN A 152 11.08 -9.68 -7.74
N GLY A 153 10.64 -8.83 -8.67
CA GLY A 153 9.90 -9.20 -9.86
C GLY A 153 10.19 -8.19 -10.97
N LYS A 154 9.91 -8.56 -12.22
CA LYS A 154 10.24 -7.70 -13.39
C LYS A 154 9.41 -6.42 -13.43
N THR A 155 8.11 -6.54 -13.17
CA THR A 155 7.13 -5.44 -13.16
C THR A 155 5.92 -5.86 -12.35
N GLY A 156 5.15 -4.87 -11.87
CA GLY A 156 3.78 -5.09 -11.41
C GLY A 156 2.90 -5.57 -12.57
N ALA A 157 1.87 -6.37 -12.24
CA ALA A 157 0.92 -6.87 -13.22
C ALA A 157 -0.47 -7.07 -12.59
N GLY A 158 -1.50 -6.73 -13.37
CA GLY A 158 -2.91 -6.90 -13.03
C GLY A 158 -3.68 -7.69 -14.09
N ALA A 159 -4.62 -8.50 -13.62
CA ALA A 159 -5.69 -9.09 -14.43
C ALA A 159 -6.96 -9.17 -13.57
N LEU A 160 -8.09 -9.60 -14.14
CA LEU A 160 -9.39 -9.64 -13.45
C LEU A 160 -9.27 -10.15 -12.01
N SER A 161 -9.76 -9.32 -11.07
CA SER A 161 -9.77 -9.54 -9.62
C SER A 161 -8.42 -9.69 -8.93
N PHE A 162 -7.26 -9.58 -9.59
CA PHE A 162 -5.97 -9.83 -8.96
C PHE A 162 -4.80 -9.03 -9.54
N THR A 163 -4.04 -8.39 -8.66
CA THR A 163 -2.79 -7.71 -8.98
C THR A 163 -1.64 -8.23 -8.12
N ALA A 164 -0.45 -8.31 -8.70
CA ALA A 164 0.80 -8.62 -8.01
C ALA A 164 1.81 -7.51 -8.25
N MET A 165 2.32 -6.94 -7.17
CA MET A 165 3.25 -5.80 -7.16
C MET A 165 4.57 -6.23 -6.50
N PRO A 166 5.72 -6.19 -7.19
CA PRO A 166 7.02 -6.59 -6.63
C PRO A 166 7.61 -5.60 -5.62
N GLU A 167 8.75 -5.98 -5.02
CA GLU A 167 9.50 -5.18 -4.05
C GLU A 167 9.81 -3.77 -4.55
N THR A 168 10.09 -3.61 -5.85
CA THR A 168 10.33 -2.28 -6.45
C THR A 168 9.17 -1.33 -6.26
N ASP A 169 7.93 -1.81 -6.28
CA ASP A 169 6.76 -0.98 -6.01
C ASP A 169 6.66 -0.61 -4.53
N LEU A 170 7.01 -1.52 -3.61
CA LEU A 170 7.10 -1.21 -2.17
C LEU A 170 8.19 -0.17 -1.87
N LEU A 171 9.37 -0.32 -2.48
CA LEU A 171 10.45 0.67 -2.41
C LEU A 171 9.97 2.02 -2.98
N GLY A 172 9.24 1.98 -4.09
CA GLY A 172 8.65 3.15 -4.72
C GLY A 172 7.64 3.89 -3.84
N LEU A 173 6.72 3.16 -3.21
CA LEU A 173 5.73 3.70 -2.27
C LEU A 173 6.37 4.31 -1.01
N THR A 174 7.61 3.94 -0.70
CA THR A 174 8.36 4.42 0.46
C THR A 174 9.44 5.43 0.12
N GLY A 175 9.49 5.91 -1.13
CA GLY A 175 10.43 6.94 -1.57
C GLY A 175 11.87 6.46 -1.64
N GLN A 176 12.09 5.15 -1.76
CA GLN A 176 13.41 4.52 -1.87
C GLN A 176 13.85 4.31 -3.33
N MET A 177 13.04 4.78 -4.27
CA MET A 177 13.31 4.75 -5.71
C MET A 177 13.59 6.15 -6.25
N THR A 178 14.17 6.23 -7.45
CA THR A 178 14.49 7.49 -8.12
C THR A 178 13.25 8.28 -8.54
N GLU A 179 12.20 7.58 -8.98
CA GLU A 179 10.92 8.16 -9.34
C GLU A 179 10.13 8.53 -8.09
N GLY A 180 9.44 9.66 -8.15
CA GLY A 180 8.61 10.12 -7.03
C GLY A 180 7.49 9.13 -6.70
N VAL A 181 7.14 9.05 -5.41
CA VAL A 181 6.04 8.23 -4.86
C VAL A 181 4.76 8.27 -5.72
N PRO A 182 4.30 9.42 -6.27
CA PRO A 182 3.10 9.47 -7.11
C PRO A 182 3.14 8.52 -8.32
N ARG A 183 4.29 8.29 -8.97
CA ARG A 183 4.40 7.34 -10.09
C ARG A 183 4.08 5.90 -9.65
N TRP A 184 4.46 5.54 -8.44
CA TRP A 184 4.27 4.19 -7.91
C TRP A 184 2.82 3.97 -7.47
N ILE A 185 2.20 5.00 -6.87
CA ILE A 185 0.76 5.01 -6.62
C ILE A 185 -0.02 4.90 -7.94
N GLY A 186 0.36 5.68 -8.95
CA GLY A 186 -0.23 5.60 -10.29
C GLY A 186 -0.10 4.21 -10.89
N GLY A 187 1.08 3.58 -10.81
CA GLY A 187 1.32 2.23 -11.31
C GLY A 187 0.41 1.19 -10.64
N ALA A 188 0.28 1.21 -9.32
CA ALA A 188 -0.69 0.39 -8.61
C ALA A 188 -2.14 0.69 -9.04
N GLY A 189 -2.46 1.96 -9.31
CA GLY A 189 -3.74 2.39 -9.87
C GLY A 189 -4.04 1.79 -11.24
N HIS A 190 -3.04 1.70 -12.13
CA HIS A 190 -3.13 1.07 -13.45
C HIS A 190 -3.41 -0.43 -13.32
N GLU A 191 -2.63 -1.15 -12.53
CA GLU A 191 -2.83 -2.60 -12.35
C GLU A 191 -4.17 -2.91 -11.68
N LEU A 192 -4.60 -2.10 -10.70
CA LEU A 192 -5.94 -2.21 -10.14
C LEU A 192 -7.03 -1.96 -11.17
N GLY A 193 -6.81 -1.03 -12.11
CA GLY A 193 -7.70 -0.81 -13.24
C GLY A 193 -7.91 -2.08 -14.05
N HIS A 194 -6.84 -2.82 -14.35
CA HIS A 194 -6.93 -4.15 -14.98
C HIS A 194 -7.71 -5.14 -14.12
N ALA A 195 -7.51 -5.14 -12.81
CA ALA A 195 -8.28 -5.98 -11.90
C ALA A 195 -9.78 -5.64 -11.85
N PHE A 196 -10.13 -4.40 -12.15
CA PHE A 196 -11.52 -3.95 -12.35
C PHE A 196 -12.06 -4.21 -13.76
N GLY A 197 -11.26 -4.82 -14.64
CA GLY A 197 -11.65 -5.16 -16.01
C GLY A 197 -11.42 -4.05 -17.02
N LEU A 198 -10.64 -3.02 -16.70
CA LEU A 198 -10.25 -2.01 -17.68
C LEU A 198 -9.17 -2.56 -18.63
N PRO A 199 -9.36 -2.47 -19.96
CA PRO A 199 -8.31 -2.77 -20.92
C PRO A 199 -7.34 -1.59 -21.06
N HIS A 200 -6.20 -1.80 -21.71
CA HIS A 200 -5.46 -0.67 -22.30
C HIS A 200 -6.33 -0.01 -23.38
N PRO A 201 -6.27 1.32 -23.54
CA PRO A 201 -7.10 2.00 -24.51
C PRO A 201 -6.51 1.88 -25.93
N ASP A 202 -7.35 1.59 -26.92
CA ASP A 202 -6.94 1.46 -28.32
C ASP A 202 -6.25 2.72 -28.87
N ASN A 203 -6.65 3.89 -28.37
CA ASN A 203 -6.10 5.18 -28.80
C ASN A 203 -4.73 5.52 -28.17
N GLN A 204 -4.22 4.68 -27.25
CA GLN A 204 -2.93 4.87 -26.57
C GLN A 204 -2.75 6.27 -25.99
N ASN A 205 -3.83 6.87 -25.48
CA ASN A 205 -3.80 8.21 -24.92
C ASN A 205 -2.80 8.28 -23.75
N ALA A 206 -1.72 9.05 -23.92
CA ALA A 206 -0.64 9.13 -22.94
C ALA A 206 -1.06 9.69 -21.57
N ASN A 207 -2.19 10.39 -21.49
CA ASN A 207 -2.76 10.89 -20.24
C ASN A 207 -3.66 9.88 -19.53
N ALA A 208 -4.09 8.81 -20.21
CA ALA A 208 -4.98 7.81 -19.63
C ALA A 208 -4.25 6.96 -18.60
N LEU A 209 -4.86 6.77 -17.43
CA LEU A 209 -4.32 5.90 -16.37
C LEU A 209 -3.97 4.52 -16.94
N MET A 210 -4.88 3.96 -17.75
CA MET A 210 -4.76 2.64 -18.38
C MET A 210 -3.78 2.59 -19.55
N TRP A 211 -2.93 3.59 -19.75
CA TRP A 211 -1.81 3.53 -20.68
C TRP A 211 -0.54 3.99 -19.96
N THR A 212 0.12 5.07 -20.41
CA THR A 212 1.29 5.64 -19.74
C THR A 212 0.94 6.73 -18.71
N GLY A 213 -0.34 7.10 -18.60
CA GLY A 213 -0.78 8.20 -17.74
C GLY A 213 -0.53 7.95 -16.26
N TYR A 214 -0.37 6.70 -15.83
CA TYR A 214 0.05 6.38 -14.46
C TYR A 214 1.34 7.09 -14.02
N THR A 215 2.23 7.42 -14.96
CA THR A 215 3.45 8.20 -14.68
C THR A 215 3.17 9.67 -14.35
N LEU A 216 1.98 10.16 -14.72
CA LEU A 216 1.51 11.53 -14.49
C LEU A 216 0.62 11.64 -13.23
N TYR A 217 0.34 10.53 -12.55
CA TYR A 217 -0.52 10.52 -11.36
C TYR A 217 -0.09 11.61 -10.34
N PRO A 218 -1.04 12.38 -9.77
CA PRO A 218 -2.50 12.24 -9.88
C PRO A 218 -3.15 12.96 -11.08
N ASN A 219 -2.36 13.58 -11.97
CA ASN A 219 -2.85 14.43 -13.06
C ASN A 219 -3.28 13.66 -14.32
N CYS A 220 -3.37 12.33 -14.25
CA CYS A 220 -3.89 11.48 -15.30
C CYS A 220 -5.42 11.43 -15.32
N ILE A 221 -5.99 10.79 -16.34
CA ILE A 221 -7.45 10.70 -16.54
C ILE A 221 -7.94 9.26 -16.61
N LEU A 222 -9.21 9.06 -16.24
CA LEU A 222 -10.03 7.97 -16.76
C LEU A 222 -10.71 8.44 -18.04
N GLN A 223 -10.66 7.64 -19.09
CA GLN A 223 -11.41 7.92 -20.32
C GLN A 223 -12.87 7.51 -20.16
N ASP A 224 -13.73 7.96 -21.07
CA ASP A 224 -15.17 7.73 -20.93
C ASP A 224 -15.55 6.24 -20.96
N ASN A 225 -14.82 5.43 -21.75
CA ASN A 225 -14.98 3.97 -21.73
C ASN A 225 -14.59 3.37 -20.38
N ASP A 226 -13.50 3.84 -19.76
CA ASP A 226 -13.08 3.39 -18.43
C ASP A 226 -14.18 3.69 -17.41
N LYS A 227 -14.68 4.93 -17.42
CA LYS A 227 -15.77 5.37 -16.53
C LYS A 227 -17.03 4.56 -16.73
N ALA A 228 -17.39 4.19 -17.95
CA ALA A 228 -18.57 3.38 -18.24
C ALA A 228 -18.44 1.98 -17.59
N ILE A 229 -17.27 1.33 -17.73
CA ILE A 229 -16.99 0.03 -17.11
C ILE A 229 -17.05 0.14 -15.59
N LEU A 230 -16.36 1.13 -15.00
CA LEU A 230 -16.30 1.28 -13.55
C LEU A 230 -17.67 1.62 -12.93
N ASN A 231 -18.50 2.44 -13.58
CA ASN A 231 -19.82 2.77 -13.07
C ASN A 231 -20.78 1.56 -13.00
N GLY A 232 -20.54 0.55 -13.84
CA GLY A 232 -21.24 -0.75 -13.82
C GLY A 232 -20.52 -1.82 -13.00
N ASN A 233 -19.35 -1.54 -12.45
CA ASN A 233 -18.57 -2.51 -11.69
C ASN A 233 -19.13 -2.65 -10.26
N LYS A 234 -19.39 -3.90 -9.82
CA LYS A 234 -19.97 -4.22 -8.50
C LYS A 234 -19.12 -3.78 -7.31
N PHE A 235 -17.82 -3.57 -7.50
CA PHE A 235 -16.93 -3.07 -6.44
C PHE A 235 -17.06 -1.56 -6.24
N PHE A 236 -17.70 -0.83 -7.17
CA PHE A 236 -17.86 0.63 -7.14
C PHE A 236 -19.29 1.01 -6.75
N TYR A 237 -19.49 1.44 -5.50
CA TYR A 237 -20.80 1.84 -4.96
C TYR A 237 -20.73 3.04 -4.02
#